data_AF-A0A0K9FE07-F1
#
_entry.id   AF-A0A0K9FE07-F1
#
_cell.length_a   1.000
_cell.length_b   1.000
_cell.length_c   1.000
_cell.angle_alpha   90.00
_cell.angle_beta   90.00
_cell.angle_gamma   90.00
#
_symmetry.space_group_name_H-M   'P 1'
#
loop_
_entity.id
_entity.type
_entity.pdbx_description
1 polymer ?
#
loop_
_entity_poly.entity_id
_entity_poly.type
_entity_poly.pdbx_seq_one_letter_code
_entity_poly.pdbx_strand_id
1 'polypeptide(L)' 'MNLQVIEYYESLLKIEVMEKQFTTTSQTLKETVEQYVGQDAVHKNDILTAYSNVMKELIG' A
#
# COMPACT_ATOMS: atom_id res chain seq x y z
N MET A 1 -6.59 14.76 3.67
CA MET A 1 -6.48 13.31 3.85
C MET A 1 -7.87 12.76 4.11
N ASN A 2 -8.25 11.67 3.44
CA ASN A 2 -9.55 11.05 3.51
C ASN A 2 -9.43 9.64 4.11
N LEU A 3 -10.05 9.42 5.27
CA LEU A 3 -9.94 8.16 6.02
C LEU A 3 -10.43 6.95 5.20
N GLN A 4 -11.51 7.10 4.43
CA GLN A 4 -12.03 6.01 3.61
C GLN A 4 -11.06 5.61 2.49
N VAL A 5 -10.34 6.59 1.94
CA VAL A 5 -9.33 6.35 0.91
C VAL A 5 -8.10 5.67 1.52
N ILE A 6 -7.71 6.07 2.74
CA ILE A 6 -6.63 5.43 3.48
C ILE A 6 -6.96 3.95 3.74
N GLU A 7 -8.13 3.65 4.33
CA GLU A 7 -8.58 2.27 4.62
C GLU A 7 -8.68 1.41 3.35
N TYR A 8 -9.11 2.01 2.24
CA TYR A 8 -9.13 1.35 0.93
C TYR A 8 -7.73 0.93 0.47
N TYR A 9 -6.77 1.85 0.48
CA TYR A 9 -5.40 1.53 0.08
C TYR A 9 -4.69 0.61 1.08
N GLU A 10 -5.00 0.68 2.37
CA GLU A 10 -4.49 -0.28 3.35
C GLU A 10 -4.94 -1.70 3.02
N SER A 11 -6.22 -1.87 2.67
CA SER A 11 -6.77 -3.17 2.28
C SER A 11 -6.09 -3.71 1.03
N LEU A 12 -5.89 -2.88 0.01
CA LEU A 12 -5.16 -3.25 -1.21
C LEU A 12 -3.72 -3.67 -0.91
N LEU A 13 -3.01 -2.88 -0.11
CA LEU A 13 -1.62 -3.17 0.25
C LEU A 13 -1.49 -4.46 1.08
N LYS A 14 -2.45 -4.76 1.96
CA LYS A 14 -2.49 -6.01 2.71
C LYS A 14 -2.71 -7.21 1.80
N ILE A 15 -3.61 -7.11 0.83
CA ILE A 15 -3.83 -8.14 -0.19
C ILE A 15 -2.54 -8.39 -0.97
N GLU A 16 -1.88 -7.32 -1.44
CA GLU A 16 -0.60 -7.42 -2.16
C GLU A 16 0.50 -8.09 -1.32
N VAL A 17 0.58 -7.79 -0.03
CA VAL A 17 1.53 -8.47 0.88
C VAL A 17 1.21 -9.96 0.99
N MET A 18 -0.07 -10.31 1.14
CA MET A 18 -0.50 -11.71 1.21
C MET A 18 -0.20 -12.44 -0.10
N GLU A 19 -0.56 -11.88 -1.25
CA GLU A 19 -0.31 -12.49 -2.57
C GLU A 19 1.19 -12.63 -2.87
N LYS A 20 2.02 -11.67 -2.45
CA LYS A 20 3.48 -11.76 -2.59
C LYS A 20 4.12 -12.83 -1.71
N GLN A 21 3.50 -13.27 -0.62
CA GLN A 21 3.97 -14.45 0.12
C GLN A 21 3.80 -15.75 -0.69
N PHE A 22 2.88 -15.77 -1.66
CA PHE A 22 2.57 -16.94 -2.48
C PHE A 22 3.10 -16.84 -3.93
N THR A 23 3.61 -15.68 -4.34
CA THR A 23 4.14 -15.45 -5.70
C THR A 23 5.62 -15.09 -5.67
N THR A 24 6.41 -15.60 -6.61
CA THR A 24 7.84 -15.25 -6.81
C THR A 24 8.05 -13.86 -7.43
N THR A 25 7.06 -12.97 -7.32
CA THR A 25 7.11 -11.66 -7.94
C THR A 25 8.02 -10.75 -7.11
N SER A 26 9.12 -10.30 -7.71
CA SER A 26 10.17 -9.51 -7.04
C SER A 26 9.78 -8.05 -6.74
N GLN A 27 8.55 -7.63 -7.07
CA GLN A 27 8.10 -6.25 -6.85
C GLN A 27 7.90 -6.03 -5.35
N THR A 28 8.63 -5.10 -4.76
CA THR A 28 8.51 -4.74 -3.34
C THR A 28 7.19 -4.01 -3.07
N LEU A 29 6.74 -3.98 -1.81
CA LEU A 29 5.54 -3.20 -1.43
C LEU A 29 5.74 -1.71 -1.72
N LYS A 30 6.96 -1.22 -1.59
CA LYS A 30 7.34 0.16 -1.90
C LYS A 30 7.12 0.50 -3.38
N GLU A 31 7.54 -0.37 -4.30
CA GLU A 31 7.34 -0.15 -5.74
C GLU A 31 5.85 -0.13 -6.11
N THR A 32 5.04 -0.97 -5.47
CA THR A 32 3.57 -0.96 -5.65
C THR A 32 2.95 0.36 -5.17
N VAL A 33 3.42 0.90 -4.04
CA VAL A 33 2.99 2.21 -3.55
C VAL A 33 3.40 3.33 -4.49
N GLU A 34 4.62 3.30 -5.04
CA GLU A 34 5.06 4.27 -6.03
C GLU A 34 4.20 4.23 -7.31
N GLN A 35 3.77 3.04 -7.73
CA GLN A 35 2.81 2.89 -8.84
C GLN A 35 1.44 3.50 -8.51
N TYR A 36 0.89 3.23 -7.33
CA TYR A 36 -0.39 3.83 -6.91
C TYR A 36 -0.31 5.35 -6.80
N VAL A 37 0.78 5.89 -6.27
CA VAL A 37 1.00 7.35 -6.22
C VAL A 37 1.16 7.94 -7.62
N GLY A 38 1.79 7.21 -8.54
CA GLY A 38 1.93 7.64 -9.94
C GLY A 38 0.61 7.64 -10.72
N GLN A 39 -0.29 6.70 -10.41
CA GLN A 39 -1.63 6.60 -11.01
C GLN A 39 -2.63 7.58 -10.38
N ASP A 40 -2.56 7.75 -9.06
CA ASP A 40 -3.47 8.56 -8.28
C ASP A 40 -2.71 9.59 -7.41
N ALA A 41 -2.13 10.56 -8.10
CA ALA A 41 -1.34 11.63 -7.48
C ALA A 41 -2.19 12.53 -6.57
N VAL A 42 -3.52 12.56 -6.77
CA VAL A 42 -4.46 13.34 -5.93
C VAL A 42 -4.53 12.75 -4.52
N HIS A 43 -4.46 11.42 -4.41
CA HIS A 43 -4.49 10.69 -3.16
C HIS A 43 -3.11 10.30 -2.62
N LYS A 44 -2.03 10.89 -3.14
CA LYS A 44 -0.64 10.60 -2.73
C LYS A 44 -0.45 10.51 -1.21
N ASN A 45 -0.95 11.51 -0.46
CA ASN A 45 -0.77 11.54 0.99
C ASN A 45 -1.58 10.45 1.71
N ASP A 46 -2.74 10.10 1.17
CA ASP A 46 -3.59 9.02 1.70
C ASP A 46 -2.90 7.66 1.47
N ILE A 47 -2.38 7.44 0.27
CA ILE A 47 -1.65 6.21 -0.11
C ILE A 47 -0.39 6.02 0.73
N LEU A 48 0.39 7.08 0.94
CA LEU A 48 1.60 7.02 1.79
C LEU A 48 1.26 6.76 3.26
N THR A 49 0.13 7.27 3.73
CA THR A 49 -0.36 7.01 5.09
C THR A 49 -0.75 5.55 5.25
N ALA A 50 -1.53 5.02 4.29
CA ALA A 50 -1.90 3.59 4.24
C ALA A 50 -0.66 2.68 4.25
N TYR A 51 0.34 2.99 3.43
CA TYR A 51 1.61 2.27 3.42
C TYR A 51 2.32 2.29 4.77
N SER A 52 2.39 3.45 5.43
CA SER A 52 3.02 3.54 6.74
C SER A 52 2.29 2.70 7.79
N ASN A 53 0.96 2.66 7.76
CA ASN A 53 0.15 1.87 8.68
C ASN A 53 0.37 0.37 8.46
N VAL A 54 0.31 -0.09 7.21
CA VAL A 54 0.59 -1.50 6.86
C VAL A 54 2.01 -1.90 7.25
N MET A 55 3.01 -1.04 7.00
CA MET A 55 4.39 -1.30 7.40
C MET A 55 4.56 -1.40 8.92
N LYS A 56 3.85 -0.58 9.70
CA LYS A 56 3.84 -0.69 11.17
C LYS A 56 3.23 -2.02 11.60
N GLU A 57 2.08 -2.40 11.04
CA GLU A 57 1.44 -3.68 11.38
C GLU A 57 2.30 -4.91 11.01
N LEU A 58 3.10 -4.83 9.95
CA LEU A 58 4.01 -5.90 9.55
C LEU A 58 5.26 -6.03 10.43
N ILE A 59 5.73 -4.92 10.99
CA ILE A 59 6.95 -4.87 11.82
C ILE A 59 6.63 -5.08 13.32
N GLY A 60 5.40 -4.77 13.75
CA GLY A 60 4.95 -4.86 15.14
C GLY A 60 5.00 -3.53 15.87
#